data_AF-A0A9P4NLQ7-F1
#
_entry.id   AF-A0A9P4NLQ7-F1
#
_cell.length_a   1.000
_cell.length_b   1.000
_cell.length_c   1.000
_cell.angle_alpha   90.00
_cell.angle_beta   90.00
_cell.angle_gamma   90.00
#
_symmetry.space_group_name_H-M   'P 1'
#
loop_
_entity.id
_entity.type
_entity.pdbx_description
1 polymer ?
#
loop_
_entity_poly.entity_id
_entity_poly.type
_entity_poly.pdbx_seq_one_letter_code
_entity_poly.pdbx_strand_id
1 'polypeptide(L)'
;MAISAFAREAEAVQPVSSHVSDPSLRPFLQASFDPAEYLNNTLPSLSITSQPVQGRPSTSSPPVPLSELSSQTQTLLSQLNAQASRLNTILTQLTDDILRCGGRLAYEVEVLRGEAVGLSDTLNGGIHDDISRFKPSIVPDASSASVENVEENAPSNESTNLEDSTYITQLRTFAHVRQRLDTVVKVFGEAMQWALPPSEVSQLSSFISMSGPEPGADSQSREEKGQEFAERLRIEVADMIVTADSTEAGHKAASERIRALMDLAMVWKGTAEEKARVRFVEGLAKLAEARLRELDRELSDERYRSASPRKGLQSSRTVHTEKGKGFLDGLLQIQQSK
;
A
#
# COMPACT_ATOMS: atom_id res chain seq x y z
N MET A 1 -4.25 -12.91 48.75
CA MET A 1 -4.92 -13.27 47.50
C MET A 1 -5.67 -12.04 47.01
N ALA A 2 -5.03 -11.28 46.12
CA ALA A 2 -5.58 -10.05 45.56
C ALA A 2 -6.48 -10.42 44.37
N ILE A 3 -7.78 -10.20 44.52
CA ILE A 3 -8.73 -10.36 43.43
C ILE A 3 -8.64 -9.05 42.63
N SER A 4 -7.90 -9.11 41.53
CA SER A 4 -7.74 -8.03 40.57
C SER A 4 -9.11 -7.61 40.04
N ALA A 5 -9.49 -6.37 40.34
CA ALA A 5 -10.55 -5.65 39.67
C ALA A 5 -10.15 -5.50 38.19
N PHE A 6 -10.67 -6.37 37.34
CA PHE A 6 -10.65 -6.17 35.90
C PHE A 6 -11.72 -5.12 35.61
N ALA A 7 -11.32 -3.85 35.62
CA ALA A 7 -12.07 -2.80 34.97
C ALA A 7 -12.08 -3.14 33.48
N ARG A 8 -13.13 -3.84 33.04
CA ARG A 8 -13.34 -4.23 31.66
C ARG A 8 -13.70 -2.95 30.89
N GLU A 9 -12.72 -2.47 30.15
CA GLU A 9 -12.78 -1.30 29.28
C GLU A 9 -14.02 -1.42 28.39
N ALA A 10 -14.97 -0.49 28.55
CA ALA A 10 -16.19 -0.43 27.77
C ALA A 10 -15.83 -0.03 26.34
N GLU A 11 -15.56 -1.03 25.50
CA GLU A 11 -15.37 -0.85 24.06
C GLU A 11 -16.62 -0.17 23.50
N ALA A 12 -16.47 1.10 23.11
CA ALA A 12 -17.55 1.92 22.59
C ALA A 12 -17.86 1.46 21.17
N VAL A 13 -18.72 0.44 21.05
CA VAL A 13 -19.22 -0.06 19.77
C VAL A 13 -19.93 1.10 19.05
N GLN A 14 -19.34 1.56 17.95
CA GLN A 14 -19.96 2.57 17.09
C GLN A 14 -21.21 1.96 16.42
N PRO A 15 -22.33 2.71 16.35
CA PRO A 15 -23.55 2.19 15.76
C PRO A 15 -23.34 1.92 14.26
N VAL A 16 -23.53 0.66 13.86
CA VAL A 16 -23.36 0.18 12.48
C VAL A 16 -24.43 0.73 11.53
N SER A 17 -25.59 1.13 12.07
CA SER A 17 -26.68 1.72 11.29
C SER A 17 -27.48 2.74 12.12
N SER A 18 -28.18 3.63 11.42
CA SER A 18 -29.05 4.66 12.01
C SER A 18 -30.16 4.08 12.89
N HIS A 19 -30.54 2.82 12.67
CA HIS A 19 -31.57 2.13 13.45
C HIS A 19 -31.09 1.68 14.84
N VAL A 20 -29.78 1.68 15.07
CA VAL A 20 -29.14 1.19 16.30
C VAL A 20 -28.30 2.30 16.97
N SER A 21 -28.50 3.56 16.57
CA SER A 21 -27.80 4.71 17.14
C SER A 21 -28.32 5.14 18.51
N ASP A 22 -29.42 4.54 18.99
CA ASP A 22 -30.00 4.86 20.29
C ASP A 22 -28.99 4.51 21.43
N PRO A 23 -28.61 5.50 22.27
CA PRO A 23 -27.70 5.26 23.38
C PRO A 23 -28.14 4.14 24.33
N SER A 24 -29.44 3.88 24.47
CA SER A 24 -29.94 2.79 25.33
C SER A 24 -29.63 1.40 24.78
N LEU A 25 -29.36 1.28 23.47
CA LEU A 25 -29.07 0.01 22.83
C LEU A 25 -27.59 -0.38 22.92
N ARG A 26 -26.69 0.58 23.23
CA ARG A 26 -25.24 0.35 23.30
C ARG A 26 -24.81 -0.86 24.14
N PRO A 27 -25.38 -1.11 25.34
CA PRO A 27 -25.01 -2.29 26.12
C PRO A 27 -25.31 -3.60 25.39
N PHE A 28 -26.40 -3.65 24.63
CA PHE A 28 -26.86 -4.84 23.90
C PHE A 28 -26.07 -5.12 22.61
N LEU A 29 -25.27 -4.16 22.12
CA LEU A 29 -24.45 -4.32 20.91
C LEU A 29 -23.07 -4.90 21.19
N GLN A 30 -22.68 -4.98 22.46
CA GLN A 30 -21.40 -5.54 22.85
C GLN A 30 -21.43 -7.06 22.70
N ALA A 31 -20.40 -7.62 22.05
CA ALA A 31 -20.29 -9.08 21.85
C ALA A 31 -20.17 -9.85 23.18
N SER A 32 -19.77 -9.17 24.27
CA SER A 32 -19.70 -9.73 25.62
C SER A 32 -20.86 -9.30 26.53
N PHE A 33 -22.02 -8.97 25.97
CA PHE A 33 -23.19 -8.60 26.76
C PHE A 33 -23.64 -9.75 27.67
N ASP A 34 -23.69 -9.51 28.98
CA ASP A 34 -24.30 -10.39 29.96
C ASP A 34 -25.60 -9.76 30.52
N PRO A 35 -26.77 -10.40 30.33
CA PRO A 35 -28.04 -9.87 30.85
C PRO A 35 -28.07 -9.78 32.37
N ALA A 36 -27.36 -10.67 33.09
CA ALA A 36 -27.34 -10.64 34.56
C ALA A 36 -26.53 -9.44 35.07
N GLU A 37 -25.34 -9.22 34.53
CA GLU A 37 -24.52 -8.05 34.82
C GLU A 37 -25.23 -6.73 34.47
N TYR A 38 -25.94 -6.68 33.33
CA TYR A 38 -26.73 -5.51 32.94
C TYR A 38 -27.82 -5.16 33.95
N LEU A 39 -28.61 -6.14 34.41
CA LEU A 39 -29.64 -5.92 35.43
C LEU A 39 -29.03 -5.53 36.79
N ASN A 40 -27.92 -6.15 37.18
CA ASN A 40 -27.23 -5.81 38.42
C ASN A 40 -26.63 -4.40 38.42
N ASN A 41 -26.22 -3.90 37.26
CA ASN A 41 -25.69 -2.54 37.09
C ASN A 41 -26.78 -1.47 36.93
N THR A 42 -27.96 -1.85 36.40
CA THR A 42 -29.07 -0.92 36.15
C THR A 42 -30.05 -0.80 37.33
N LEU A 43 -30.17 -1.85 38.15
CA LEU A 43 -31.06 -1.85 39.32
C LEU A 43 -30.32 -1.41 40.59
N PRO A 44 -30.88 -0.50 41.41
CA PRO A 44 -30.33 -0.13 42.70
C PRO A 44 -30.29 -1.32 43.69
N SER A 45 -29.31 -1.32 44.60
CA SER A 45 -29.25 -2.32 45.68
C SER A 45 -30.44 -2.19 46.63
N LEU A 46 -31.11 -3.30 46.91
CA LEU A 46 -32.28 -3.36 47.80
C LEU A 46 -31.92 -2.97 49.25
N SER A 47 -32.72 -2.10 49.85
CA SER A 47 -32.67 -1.84 51.30
C SER A 47 -33.40 -2.98 52.05
N ILE A 48 -32.72 -4.10 52.25
CA ILE A 48 -33.30 -5.27 52.94
C ILE A 48 -33.09 -5.19 54.46
N THR A 49 -32.23 -4.30 54.95
CA THR A 49 -31.90 -4.21 56.38
C THR A 49 -31.82 -2.78 56.89
N SER A 50 -32.52 -2.54 58.00
CA SER A 50 -32.58 -1.30 58.76
C SER A 50 -31.34 -1.07 59.64
N GLN A 51 -30.13 -1.35 59.13
CA GLN A 51 -28.88 -1.04 59.83
C GLN A 51 -27.88 -0.28 58.96
N PRO A 52 -27.33 0.86 59.43
CA PRO A 52 -26.25 1.55 58.76
C PRO A 52 -24.94 0.80 59.07
N VAL A 53 -24.48 -0.04 58.14
CA VAL A 53 -23.08 -0.49 58.18
C VAL A 53 -22.22 0.64 57.64
N GLN A 54 -21.70 1.46 58.56
CA GLN A 54 -20.56 2.32 58.29
C GLN A 54 -19.40 1.45 57.78
N GLY A 55 -18.96 1.69 56.54
CA GLY A 55 -17.66 1.16 56.09
C GLY A 55 -17.58 0.63 54.68
N ARG A 56 -18.06 1.35 53.66
CA ARG A 56 -17.40 1.39 52.33
C ARG A 56 -17.94 2.55 51.49
N PRO A 57 -17.09 3.46 50.95
CA PRO A 57 -17.54 4.41 49.95
C PRO A 57 -17.62 3.68 48.62
N SER A 58 -18.72 2.97 48.36
CA SER A 58 -19.07 2.58 47.00
C SER A 58 -19.88 3.72 46.38
N THR A 59 -19.47 4.14 45.19
CA THR A 59 -20.01 5.22 44.37
C THR A 59 -21.43 4.97 43.85
N SER A 60 -22.20 4.11 44.52
CA SER A 60 -23.51 3.63 44.09
C SER A 60 -24.61 4.22 44.97
N SER A 61 -25.68 4.66 44.31
CA SER A 61 -26.92 5.25 44.84
C SER A 61 -27.40 4.68 46.20
N PRO A 62 -28.08 5.47 47.06
CA PRO A 62 -28.66 4.99 48.31
C PRO A 62 -29.60 3.79 48.11
N PRO A 63 -29.68 2.87 49.08
CA PRO A 63 -30.47 1.66 48.96
C PRO A 63 -31.98 1.97 48.91
N VAL A 64 -32.68 1.41 47.92
CA VAL A 64 -34.06 1.76 47.53
C VAL A 64 -35.09 0.77 48.13
N PRO A 65 -36.29 1.21 48.55
CA PRO A 65 -37.35 0.33 49.02
C PRO A 65 -37.95 -0.55 47.90
N LEU A 66 -38.44 -1.74 48.26
CA LEU A 66 -38.95 -2.75 47.32
C LEU A 66 -40.04 -2.23 46.36
N SER A 67 -40.92 -1.34 46.84
CA SER A 67 -41.99 -0.76 46.03
C SER A 67 -41.48 0.10 44.88
N GLU A 68 -40.40 0.86 45.12
CA GLU A 68 -39.79 1.74 44.13
C GLU A 68 -38.97 0.94 43.12
N LEU A 69 -38.25 -0.10 43.57
CA LEU A 69 -37.55 -1.03 42.68
C LEU A 69 -38.52 -1.80 41.77
N SER A 70 -39.67 -2.24 42.29
CA SER A 70 -40.71 -2.88 41.50
C SER A 70 -41.23 -1.95 40.40
N SER A 71 -41.53 -0.69 40.74
CA SER A 71 -41.94 0.31 39.76
C SER A 71 -40.87 0.56 38.70
N GLN A 72 -39.61 0.73 39.10
CA GLN A 72 -38.49 0.97 38.20
C GLN A 72 -38.26 -0.22 37.25
N THR A 73 -38.33 -1.44 37.76
CA THR A 73 -38.20 -2.66 36.96
C THR A 73 -39.34 -2.77 35.94
N GLN A 74 -40.57 -2.46 36.35
CA GLN A 74 -41.73 -2.48 35.45
C GLN A 74 -41.61 -1.44 34.33
N THR A 75 -41.12 -0.23 34.64
CA THR A 75 -40.84 0.80 33.63
C THR A 75 -39.75 0.33 32.66
N LEU A 76 -38.64 -0.21 33.17
CA LEU A 76 -37.53 -0.71 32.35
C LEU A 76 -38.00 -1.85 31.43
N LEU A 77 -38.77 -2.79 31.95
CA LEU A 77 -39.30 -3.91 31.17
C LEU A 77 -40.27 -3.44 30.08
N SER A 78 -41.11 -2.44 30.39
CA SER A 78 -41.99 -1.81 29.40
C SER A 78 -41.20 -1.10 28.29
N GLN A 79 -40.11 -0.42 28.65
CA GLN A 79 -39.21 0.24 27.71
C GLN A 79 -38.50 -0.78 26.81
N LEU A 80 -37.94 -1.86 27.38
CA LEU A 80 -37.30 -2.91 26.61
C LEU A 80 -38.28 -3.61 25.68
N ASN A 81 -39.51 -3.88 26.13
CA ASN A 81 -40.53 -4.51 25.29
C ASN A 81 -40.94 -3.62 24.11
N ALA A 82 -41.07 -2.31 24.33
CA ALA A 82 -41.33 -1.35 23.26
C ALA A 82 -40.18 -1.28 22.25
N GLN A 83 -38.93 -1.28 22.74
CA GLN A 83 -37.73 -1.28 21.89
C GLN A 83 -37.59 -2.58 21.09
N ALA A 84 -37.81 -3.73 21.70
CA ALA A 84 -37.78 -5.03 21.03
C ALA A 84 -38.84 -5.12 19.93
N SER A 85 -40.06 -4.65 20.21
CA SER A 85 -41.14 -4.61 19.20
C SER A 85 -40.77 -3.73 18.01
N ARG A 86 -40.23 -2.54 18.27
CA ARG A 86 -39.78 -1.61 17.22
C ARG A 86 -38.65 -2.22 16.38
N LEU A 87 -37.64 -2.81 17.00
CA LEU A 87 -36.52 -3.45 16.28
C LEU A 87 -37.00 -4.64 15.45
N ASN A 88 -37.96 -5.43 15.94
CA ASN A 88 -38.56 -6.51 15.17
C ASN A 88 -39.30 -6.01 13.92
N THR A 89 -40.06 -4.91 14.03
CA THR A 89 -40.68 -4.26 12.87
C THR A 89 -39.64 -3.77 11.86
N ILE A 90 -38.57 -3.13 12.32
CA ILE A 90 -37.49 -2.63 11.45
C ILE A 90 -36.77 -3.81 10.76
N LEU A 91 -36.46 -4.88 11.49
CA LEU A 91 -35.83 -6.07 10.93
C LEU A 91 -36.69 -6.71 9.85
N THR A 92 -38.01 -6.78 10.08
CA THR A 92 -38.97 -7.29 9.09
C THR A 92 -38.98 -6.41 7.84
N GLN A 93 -39.01 -5.08 8.02
CA GLN A 93 -38.96 -4.12 6.91
C GLN A 93 -37.65 -4.23 6.11
N LEU A 94 -36.49 -4.24 6.78
CA LEU A 94 -35.19 -4.38 6.11
C LEU A 94 -35.08 -5.71 5.36
N THR A 95 -35.65 -6.79 5.91
CA THR A 95 -35.67 -8.09 5.23
C THR A 95 -36.52 -8.04 3.95
N ASP A 96 -37.69 -7.41 3.99
CA ASP A 96 -38.54 -7.21 2.81
C ASP A 96 -37.86 -6.31 1.77
N ASP A 97 -37.24 -5.21 2.22
CA ASP A 97 -36.48 -4.31 1.36
C ASP A 97 -35.31 -5.04 0.67
N ILE A 98 -34.58 -5.91 1.38
CA ILE A 98 -33.50 -6.72 0.79
C ILE A 98 -34.06 -7.68 -0.26
N LEU A 99 -35.15 -8.41 0.03
CA LEU A 99 -35.76 -9.34 -0.91
C LEU A 99 -36.28 -8.62 -2.17
N ARG A 100 -36.89 -7.44 -1.98
CA ARG A 100 -37.41 -6.61 -3.07
C ARG A 100 -36.30 -5.99 -3.92
N CYS A 101 -35.26 -5.46 -3.27
CA CYS A 101 -34.12 -4.85 -3.98
C CYS A 101 -33.26 -5.90 -4.70
N GLY A 102 -33.18 -7.13 -4.18
CA GLY A 102 -32.44 -8.23 -4.81
C GLY A 102 -32.93 -8.55 -6.23
N GLY A 103 -34.26 -8.61 -6.44
CA GLY A 103 -34.83 -8.85 -7.76
C GLY A 103 -34.59 -7.71 -8.76
N ARG A 104 -34.70 -6.46 -8.28
CA ARG A 104 -34.45 -5.27 -9.11
C ARG A 104 -32.96 -5.13 -9.48
N LEU A 105 -32.07 -5.35 -8.51
CA LEU A 105 -30.63 -5.30 -8.72
C LEU A 105 -30.17 -6.38 -9.70
N ALA A 106 -30.74 -7.58 -9.63
CA ALA A 106 -30.45 -8.64 -10.61
C ALA A 106 -30.82 -8.23 -12.05
N TYR A 107 -31.97 -7.58 -12.24
CA TYR A 107 -32.35 -7.05 -13.56
C TYR A 107 -31.39 -5.94 -14.03
N GLU A 108 -31.07 -4.98 -13.17
CA GLU A 108 -30.15 -3.89 -13.51
C GLU A 108 -28.74 -4.42 -13.83
N VAL A 109 -28.26 -5.43 -13.11
CA VAL A 109 -26.98 -6.10 -13.41
C VAL A 109 -27.02 -6.81 -14.76
N GLU A 110 -28.11 -7.51 -15.08
CA GLU A 110 -28.21 -8.21 -16.36
C GLU A 110 -28.34 -7.23 -17.54
N VAL A 111 -29.05 -6.11 -17.36
CA VAL A 111 -29.10 -5.01 -18.34
C VAL A 111 -27.72 -4.39 -18.53
N LEU A 112 -27.02 -4.03 -17.46
CA LEU A 112 -25.67 -3.46 -17.53
C LEU A 112 -24.68 -4.44 -18.16
N ARG A 113 -24.82 -5.74 -17.88
CA ARG A 113 -24.02 -6.77 -18.54
C ARG A 113 -24.31 -6.84 -20.03
N GLY A 114 -25.58 -6.79 -20.43
CA GLY A 114 -25.99 -6.75 -21.83
C GLY A 114 -25.44 -5.52 -22.55
N GLU A 115 -25.53 -4.34 -21.94
CA GLU A 115 -24.97 -3.09 -22.46
C GLU A 115 -23.44 -3.12 -22.55
N ALA A 116 -22.76 -3.66 -21.53
CA ALA A 116 -21.30 -3.81 -21.53
C ALA A 116 -20.82 -4.80 -22.61
N VAL A 117 -21.54 -5.90 -22.83
CA VAL A 117 -21.27 -6.83 -23.93
C VAL A 117 -21.53 -6.16 -25.28
N GLY A 118 -22.65 -5.44 -25.44
CA GLY A 118 -22.94 -4.68 -26.66
C GLY A 118 -21.89 -3.59 -26.96
N LEU A 119 -21.41 -2.89 -25.93
CA LEU A 119 -20.31 -1.94 -26.06
C LEU A 119 -19.01 -2.65 -26.45
N SER A 120 -18.69 -3.78 -25.83
CA SER A 120 -17.52 -4.59 -26.18
C SER A 120 -17.56 -5.05 -27.64
N ASP A 121 -18.71 -5.50 -28.13
CA ASP A 121 -18.88 -5.95 -29.51
C ASP A 121 -18.78 -4.79 -30.51
N THR A 122 -19.38 -3.64 -30.20
CA THR A 122 -19.24 -2.44 -31.05
C THR A 122 -17.82 -1.90 -31.06
N LEU A 123 -17.12 -1.94 -29.92
CA LEU A 123 -15.73 -1.52 -29.81
C LEU A 123 -14.79 -2.46 -30.57
N ASN A 124 -14.95 -3.78 -30.42
CA ASN A 124 -14.02 -4.78 -30.98
C ASN A 124 -14.35 -5.17 -32.42
N GLY A 125 -15.59 -4.95 -32.87
CA GLY A 125 -16.02 -5.17 -34.25
C GLY A 125 -15.93 -3.89 -35.09
N GLY A 126 -16.96 -3.06 -35.03
CA GLY A 126 -17.12 -1.91 -35.94
C GLY A 126 -16.11 -0.79 -35.71
N ILE A 127 -15.96 -0.36 -34.45
CA ILE A 127 -15.13 0.81 -34.13
C ILE A 127 -13.64 0.46 -34.17
N HIS A 128 -13.24 -0.77 -33.85
CA HIS A 128 -11.83 -1.17 -33.92
C HIS A 128 -11.28 -1.06 -35.35
N ASP A 129 -12.05 -1.55 -36.33
CA ASP A 129 -11.69 -1.48 -37.74
C ASP A 129 -11.65 -0.03 -38.22
N ASP A 130 -12.60 0.81 -37.81
CA ASP A 130 -12.57 2.24 -38.15
C ASP A 130 -11.40 2.98 -37.50
N ILE A 131 -11.10 2.71 -36.21
CA ILE A 131 -9.91 3.25 -35.52
C ILE A 131 -8.62 2.80 -36.21
N SER A 132 -8.58 1.57 -36.73
CA SER A 132 -7.42 1.08 -37.48
C SER A 132 -7.15 1.89 -38.75
N ARG A 133 -8.21 2.41 -39.39
CA ARG A 133 -8.11 3.32 -40.55
C ARG A 133 -7.63 4.72 -40.16
N PHE A 134 -7.87 5.13 -38.92
CA PHE A 134 -7.37 6.39 -38.36
C PHE A 134 -5.94 6.30 -37.82
N LYS A 135 -5.24 5.16 -37.95
CA LYS A 135 -3.79 5.12 -37.69
C LYS A 135 -3.09 6.05 -38.68
N PRO A 136 -2.34 7.06 -38.20
CA PRO A 136 -1.50 7.85 -39.08
C PRO A 136 -0.51 6.90 -39.75
N SER A 137 -0.67 6.69 -41.06
CA SER A 137 0.40 6.16 -41.88
C SER A 137 1.53 7.18 -41.79
N ILE A 138 2.45 6.98 -40.84
CA ILE A 138 3.72 7.68 -40.82
C ILE A 138 4.49 7.08 -41.99
N VAL A 139 4.20 7.62 -43.18
CA VAL A 139 5.01 7.44 -44.38
C VAL A 139 6.39 7.99 -44.02
N PRO A 140 7.47 7.18 -44.06
CA PRO A 140 8.80 7.72 -44.00
C PRO A 140 9.02 8.55 -45.27
N ASP A 141 9.39 9.80 -45.02
CA ASP A 141 9.68 10.85 -45.99
C ASP A 141 10.60 10.35 -47.12
N ALA A 142 10.08 10.40 -48.36
CA ALA A 142 10.86 10.23 -49.58
C ALA A 142 10.19 11.01 -50.73
N SER A 143 10.53 12.31 -50.79
CA SER A 143 10.76 13.11 -52.01
C SER A 143 9.75 13.08 -53.18
N SER A 144 9.21 14.28 -53.45
CA SER A 144 9.04 14.94 -54.76
C SER A 144 7.61 15.18 -55.26
N ALA A 145 7.36 16.48 -55.54
CA ALA A 145 6.44 17.06 -56.53
C ALA A 145 4.93 16.82 -56.28
N SER A 146 4.02 17.76 -56.49
CA SER A 146 4.02 18.99 -57.29
C SER A 146 2.82 19.84 -56.85
N VAL A 147 3.03 21.15 -56.81
CA VAL A 147 1.99 22.17 -56.76
C VAL A 147 1.24 22.14 -58.09
N GLU A 148 -0.09 21.99 -58.08
CA GLU A 148 -0.95 22.57 -59.11
C GLU A 148 -2.40 22.74 -58.63
N ASN A 149 -2.91 23.94 -58.92
CA ASN A 149 -4.24 24.49 -58.66
C ASN A 149 -5.35 23.73 -59.40
N VAL A 150 -6.52 23.59 -58.75
CA VAL A 150 -7.81 23.73 -59.42
C VAL A 150 -8.74 24.53 -58.51
N GLU A 151 -9.19 25.67 -59.02
CA GLU A 151 -10.16 26.56 -58.41
C GLU A 151 -11.54 26.36 -59.07
N GLU A 152 -12.58 26.69 -58.29
CA GLU A 152 -13.94 27.07 -58.70
C GLU A 152 -15.03 25.98 -58.83
N ASN A 153 -15.82 25.81 -57.75
CA ASN A 153 -17.20 26.32 -57.72
C ASN A 153 -17.81 26.21 -56.31
N ALA A 154 -18.21 27.34 -55.74
CA ALA A 154 -19.01 27.41 -54.51
C ALA A 154 -20.52 27.33 -54.86
N PRO A 155 -21.40 26.99 -53.91
CA PRO A 155 -21.85 28.07 -53.03
C PRO A 155 -21.99 27.69 -51.55
N SER A 156 -21.75 28.70 -50.71
CA SER A 156 -22.37 28.93 -49.39
C SER A 156 -22.26 27.83 -48.34
N ASN A 157 -21.24 27.94 -47.48
CA ASN A 157 -21.31 27.68 -46.03
C ASN A 157 -20.01 28.16 -45.33
N GLU A 158 -19.77 29.49 -45.32
CA GLU A 158 -18.59 30.07 -44.67
C GLU A 158 -18.72 30.22 -43.14
N SER A 159 -19.89 29.95 -42.55
CA SER A 159 -20.07 30.03 -41.09
C SER A 159 -19.69 28.75 -40.34
N THR A 160 -19.62 27.59 -41.01
CA THR A 160 -19.30 26.31 -40.35
C THR A 160 -17.82 25.94 -40.42
N ASN A 161 -17.08 26.40 -41.43
CA ASN A 161 -15.66 26.03 -41.61
C ASN A 161 -14.73 26.65 -40.54
N LEU A 162 -15.06 27.87 -40.07
CA LEU A 162 -14.35 28.49 -38.95
C LEU A 162 -14.66 27.79 -37.62
N GLU A 163 -15.93 27.40 -37.40
CA GLU A 163 -16.32 26.66 -36.21
C GLU A 163 -15.72 25.25 -36.20
N ASP A 164 -15.73 24.52 -37.32
CA ASP A 164 -15.08 23.22 -37.47
C ASP A 164 -13.57 23.31 -37.21
N SER A 165 -12.91 24.37 -37.69
CA SER A 165 -11.50 24.63 -37.38
C SER A 165 -11.27 24.86 -35.87
N THR A 166 -12.20 25.56 -35.19
CA THR A 166 -12.13 25.74 -33.73
C THR A 166 -12.40 24.44 -32.97
N TYR A 167 -13.39 23.63 -33.37
CA TYR A 167 -13.68 22.34 -32.74
C TYR A 167 -12.55 21.34 -32.96
N ILE A 168 -11.94 21.31 -34.15
CA ILE A 168 -10.76 20.48 -34.44
C ILE A 168 -9.55 20.96 -33.62
N THR A 169 -9.36 22.27 -33.47
CA THR A 169 -8.29 22.82 -32.63
C THR A 169 -8.53 22.48 -31.15
N GLN A 170 -9.76 22.62 -30.66
CA GLN A 170 -10.16 22.20 -29.32
C GLN A 170 -9.92 20.69 -29.14
N LEU A 171 -10.31 19.85 -30.09
CA LEU A 171 -10.09 18.40 -30.04
C LEU A 171 -8.58 18.06 -29.98
N ARG A 172 -7.74 18.73 -30.78
CA ARG A 172 -6.28 18.59 -30.72
C ARG A 172 -5.72 19.03 -29.37
N THR A 173 -6.22 20.13 -28.82
CA THR A 173 -5.82 20.57 -27.47
C THR A 173 -6.28 19.58 -26.40
N PHE A 174 -7.48 19.02 -26.48
CA PHE A 174 -7.96 17.99 -25.55
C PHE A 174 -7.17 16.69 -25.68
N ALA A 175 -6.79 16.29 -26.89
CA ALA A 175 -5.90 15.15 -27.09
C ALA A 175 -4.52 15.39 -26.47
N HIS A 176 -3.94 16.59 -26.65
CA HIS A 176 -2.67 16.96 -26.03
C HIS A 176 -2.77 17.04 -24.50
N VAL A 177 -3.87 17.59 -23.98
CA VAL A 177 -4.14 17.64 -22.53
C VAL A 177 -4.34 16.24 -21.97
N ARG A 178 -5.06 15.35 -22.66
CA ARG A 178 -5.22 13.95 -22.26
C ARG A 178 -3.88 13.23 -22.24
N GLN A 179 -3.06 13.35 -23.29
CA GLN A 179 -1.73 12.76 -23.32
C GLN A 179 -0.84 13.28 -22.19
N ARG A 180 -0.92 14.59 -21.89
CA ARG A 180 -0.23 15.19 -20.75
C ARG A 180 -0.75 14.64 -19.43
N LEU A 181 -2.06 14.52 -19.25
CA LEU A 181 -2.66 13.95 -18.05
C LEU A 181 -2.28 12.48 -17.87
N ASP A 182 -2.29 11.68 -18.93
CA ASP A 182 -1.84 10.28 -18.89
C ASP A 182 -0.36 10.18 -18.47
N THR A 183 0.47 11.09 -18.98
CA THR A 183 1.88 11.19 -18.57
C THR A 183 2.02 11.58 -17.10
N VAL A 184 1.24 12.56 -16.64
CA VAL A 184 1.21 12.99 -15.22
C VAL A 184 0.72 11.86 -14.32
N VAL A 185 -0.35 11.16 -14.67
CA VAL A 185 -0.89 10.01 -13.91
C VAL A 185 0.17 8.91 -13.82
N LYS A 186 0.88 8.63 -14.90
CA LYS A 186 1.97 7.65 -14.88
C LYS A 186 3.11 8.08 -13.96
N VAL A 187 3.60 9.31 -14.11
CA VAL A 187 4.71 9.84 -13.28
C VAL A 187 4.31 9.92 -11.81
N PHE A 188 3.10 10.39 -11.49
CA PHE A 188 2.61 10.43 -10.10
C PHE A 188 2.32 9.04 -9.55
N GLY A 189 1.85 8.09 -10.37
CA GLY A 189 1.67 6.70 -9.96
C GLY A 189 3.01 6.04 -9.61
N GLU A 190 4.01 6.20 -10.47
CA GLU A 190 5.39 5.74 -10.22
C GLU A 190 6.00 6.44 -8.99
N ALA A 191 5.72 7.73 -8.83
CA ALA A 191 6.17 8.50 -7.68
C ALA A 191 5.53 7.99 -6.37
N MET A 192 4.23 7.74 -6.38
CA MET A 192 3.48 7.24 -5.22
C MET A 192 3.90 5.82 -4.83
N GLN A 193 4.30 5.00 -5.80
CA GLN A 193 4.87 3.67 -5.55
C GLN A 193 6.24 3.76 -4.85
N TRP A 194 7.00 4.84 -5.07
CA TRP A 194 8.26 5.10 -4.39
C TRP A 194 8.03 5.69 -2.99
N ALA A 195 7.61 4.82 -2.07
CA ALA A 195 7.49 5.13 -0.65
C ALA A 195 8.87 5.14 0.02
N LEU A 196 9.18 6.19 0.77
CA LEU A 196 10.33 6.20 1.67
C LEU A 196 9.91 5.72 3.06
N PRO A 197 10.78 4.98 3.75
CA PRO A 197 10.59 4.74 5.16
C PRO A 197 10.63 6.09 5.92
N PRO A 198 9.64 6.41 6.78
CA PRO A 198 9.67 7.63 7.59
C PRO A 198 10.94 7.77 8.44
N SER A 199 11.66 6.68 8.72
CA SER A 199 12.98 6.71 9.35
C SER A 199 14.05 7.48 8.54
N GLU A 200 14.09 7.34 7.21
CA GLU A 200 15.06 8.06 6.35
C GLU A 200 14.71 9.55 6.19
N VAL A 201 13.42 9.89 6.25
CA VAL A 201 12.95 11.29 6.29
C VAL A 201 13.23 11.91 7.67
N SER A 202 13.08 11.13 8.75
CA SER A 202 13.32 11.57 10.13
C SER A 202 14.81 11.77 10.45
N GLN A 203 15.71 11.01 9.82
CA GLN A 203 17.16 11.22 9.94
C GLN A 203 17.64 12.59 9.41
N LEU A 204 16.84 13.26 8.58
CA LEU A 204 17.11 14.63 8.12
C LEU A 204 16.42 15.71 8.97
N SER A 205 15.43 15.33 9.78
CA SER A 205 14.64 16.22 10.64
C SER A 205 15.02 16.09 12.13
N SER A 206 16.31 15.95 12.42
CA SER A 206 16.85 15.72 13.78
C SER A 206 16.78 16.93 14.73
N PHE A 207 15.71 17.73 14.72
CA PHE A 207 15.57 18.89 15.61
C PHE A 207 14.21 19.12 16.27
N ILE A 208 13.30 18.14 16.34
CA ILE A 208 12.14 18.23 17.24
C ILE A 208 11.87 16.87 17.89
N SER A 209 12.51 16.61 19.03
CA SER A 209 12.03 15.63 19.99
C SER A 209 10.80 16.19 20.71
N MET A 210 9.62 15.88 20.19
CA MET A 210 8.38 15.90 20.98
C MET A 210 7.86 14.47 21.01
N SER A 211 7.70 13.93 22.22
CA SER A 211 7.06 12.64 22.46
C SER A 211 5.66 12.64 21.84
N GLY A 212 5.55 12.13 20.62
CA GLY A 212 4.29 11.73 20.01
C GLY A 212 3.92 10.32 20.49
N PRO A 213 2.61 10.01 20.61
CA PRO A 213 2.15 8.71 21.06
C PRO A 213 2.61 7.60 20.12
N GLU A 214 2.70 6.39 20.65
CA GLU A 214 3.21 5.20 19.98
C GLU A 214 2.70 5.10 18.52
N PRO A 215 3.59 4.95 17.51
CA PRO A 215 3.16 4.77 16.15
C PRO A 215 2.45 3.43 16.02
N GLY A 216 1.12 3.46 15.86
CA GLY A 216 0.29 2.27 15.68
C GLY A 216 0.71 1.43 14.46
N ALA A 217 0.12 0.23 14.35
CA ALA A 217 0.45 -0.81 13.35
C ALA A 217 0.57 -0.31 11.89
N ASP A 218 -0.14 0.76 11.51
CA ASP A 218 -0.08 1.36 10.18
C ASP A 218 1.25 2.07 9.86
N SER A 219 1.98 2.54 10.86
CA SER A 219 3.30 3.14 10.66
C SER A 219 4.38 2.07 10.42
N GLN A 220 4.22 0.89 11.02
CA GLN A 220 5.13 -0.24 10.82
C GLN A 220 4.95 -0.82 9.41
N SER A 221 3.71 -0.94 8.94
CA SER A 221 3.43 -1.43 7.58
C SER A 221 3.94 -0.48 6.49
N ARG A 222 3.87 0.85 6.72
CA ARG A 222 4.43 1.84 5.79
C ARG A 222 5.96 1.89 5.81
N GLU A 223 6.58 1.69 6.98
CA GLU A 223 8.03 1.57 7.13
C GLU A 223 8.55 0.33 6.39
N GLU A 224 7.94 -0.84 6.65
CA GLU A 224 8.30 -2.11 6.01
C GLU A 224 8.18 -2.02 4.48
N LYS A 225 7.04 -1.53 3.97
CA LYS A 225 6.83 -1.36 2.52
C LYS A 225 7.83 -0.41 1.86
N GLY A 226 8.25 0.64 2.56
CA GLY A 226 9.28 1.57 2.08
C GLY A 226 10.66 0.92 2.03
N GLN A 227 11.01 0.14 3.06
CA GLN A 227 12.28 -0.61 3.11
C GLN A 227 12.33 -1.70 2.03
N GLU A 228 11.28 -2.50 1.88
CA GLU A 228 11.19 -3.53 0.85
C GLU A 228 11.37 -2.96 -0.57
N PHE A 229 10.75 -1.80 -0.85
CA PHE A 229 10.88 -1.15 -2.14
C PHE A 229 12.31 -0.63 -2.38
N ALA A 230 12.93 -0.05 -1.35
CA ALA A 230 14.31 0.41 -1.41
C ALA A 230 15.29 -0.75 -1.62
N GLU A 231 15.09 -1.88 -0.94
CA GLU A 231 15.89 -3.10 -1.13
C GLU A 231 15.70 -3.69 -2.53
N ARG A 232 14.45 -3.74 -3.01
CA ARG A 232 14.14 -4.20 -4.36
C ARG A 232 14.88 -3.38 -5.42
N LEU A 233 14.92 -2.05 -5.28
CA LEU A 233 15.67 -1.17 -6.19
C LEU A 233 17.18 -1.41 -6.12
N ARG A 234 17.74 -1.65 -4.93
CA ARG A 234 19.17 -2.00 -4.78
C ARG A 234 19.51 -3.32 -5.47
N ILE A 235 18.64 -4.32 -5.34
CA ILE A 235 18.78 -5.63 -5.98
C ILE A 235 18.64 -5.49 -7.50
N GLU A 236 17.62 -4.79 -8.00
CA GLU A 236 17.40 -4.55 -9.44
C GLU A 236 18.62 -3.89 -10.09
N VAL A 237 19.18 -2.85 -9.46
CA VAL A 237 20.38 -2.16 -9.97
C VAL A 237 21.61 -3.06 -9.94
N ALA A 238 21.78 -3.88 -8.90
CA ALA A 238 22.88 -4.83 -8.82
C ALA A 238 22.75 -5.95 -9.87
N ASP A 239 21.54 -6.45 -10.08
CA ASP A 239 21.23 -7.53 -11.02
C ASP A 239 21.47 -7.11 -12.47
N MET A 240 21.09 -5.88 -12.85
CA MET A 240 21.38 -5.31 -14.17
C MET A 240 22.87 -5.26 -14.51
N ILE A 241 23.75 -5.18 -13.50
CA ILE A 241 25.21 -5.16 -13.71
C ILE A 241 25.76 -6.58 -13.84
N VAL A 242 25.20 -7.55 -13.12
CA VAL A 242 25.67 -8.95 -13.09
C VAL A 242 25.15 -9.76 -14.29
N THR A 243 23.91 -9.51 -14.71
CA THR A 243 23.22 -10.29 -15.75
C THR A 243 23.51 -9.83 -17.18
N ALA A 244 24.16 -8.68 -17.36
CA ALA A 244 24.42 -8.13 -18.68
C ALA A 244 25.54 -8.87 -19.42
N ASP A 245 25.37 -9.04 -20.73
CA ASP A 245 26.35 -9.70 -21.62
C ASP A 245 27.73 -9.01 -21.67
N SER A 246 27.78 -7.74 -21.26
CA SER A 246 28.99 -6.92 -21.18
C SER A 246 28.91 -5.97 -20.00
N THR A 247 30.03 -5.77 -19.30
CA THR A 247 30.15 -4.85 -18.17
C THR A 247 29.74 -3.42 -18.53
N GLU A 248 30.04 -2.98 -19.75
CA GLU A 248 29.67 -1.65 -20.24
C GLU A 248 28.17 -1.52 -20.51
N ALA A 249 27.53 -2.57 -21.03
CA ALA A 249 26.10 -2.60 -21.29
C ALA A 249 25.28 -2.61 -19.99
N GLY A 250 25.69 -3.41 -19.00
CA GLY A 250 25.07 -3.46 -17.67
C GLY A 250 25.24 -2.14 -16.92
N HIS A 251 26.41 -1.51 -17.02
CA HIS A 251 26.63 -0.18 -16.43
C HIS A 251 25.74 0.89 -17.08
N LYS A 252 25.62 0.88 -18.41
CA LYS A 252 24.76 1.83 -19.12
C LYS A 252 23.30 1.66 -18.72
N ALA A 253 22.78 0.43 -18.67
CA ALA A 253 21.42 0.14 -18.23
C ALA A 253 21.15 0.59 -16.78
N ALA A 254 22.08 0.27 -15.86
CA ALA A 254 21.99 0.73 -14.48
C ALA A 254 22.02 2.26 -14.37
N SER A 255 22.89 2.94 -15.14
CA SER A 255 22.98 4.40 -15.16
C SER A 255 21.72 5.07 -15.70
N GLU A 256 21.08 4.47 -16.71
CA GLU A 256 19.82 4.95 -17.27
C GLU A 256 18.67 4.82 -16.27
N ARG A 257 18.64 3.69 -15.53
CA ARG A 257 17.66 3.50 -14.44
C ARG A 257 17.84 4.48 -13.30
N ILE A 258 19.07 4.71 -12.86
CA ILE A 258 19.40 5.69 -11.82
C ILE A 258 19.02 7.11 -12.27
N ARG A 259 19.26 7.44 -13.54
CA ARG A 259 18.86 8.73 -14.13
C ARG A 259 17.34 8.89 -14.12
N ALA A 260 16.59 7.87 -14.51
CA ALA A 260 15.12 7.89 -14.45
C ALA A 260 14.61 8.09 -13.00
N LEU A 261 15.25 7.47 -12.01
CA LEU A 261 14.94 7.69 -10.59
C LEU A 261 15.27 9.12 -10.13
N MET A 262 16.33 9.74 -10.68
CA MET A 262 16.65 11.14 -10.41
C MET A 262 15.61 12.10 -10.99
N ASP A 263 15.14 11.83 -12.21
CA ASP A 263 14.06 12.60 -12.83
C ASP A 263 12.75 12.46 -12.03
N LEU A 264 12.47 11.27 -11.51
CA LEU A 264 11.34 11.03 -10.61
C LEU A 264 11.53 11.80 -9.28
N ALA A 265 12.74 11.83 -8.71
CA ALA A 265 13.04 12.54 -7.46
C ALA A 265 12.74 14.05 -7.55
N MET A 266 12.87 14.65 -8.73
CA MET A 266 12.54 16.06 -8.97
C MET A 266 11.04 16.37 -8.80
N VAL A 267 10.14 15.38 -8.87
CA VAL A 267 8.70 15.57 -8.60
C VAL A 267 8.45 16.06 -7.16
N TRP A 268 9.34 15.73 -6.23
CA TRP A 268 9.28 16.13 -4.82
C TRP A 268 10.01 17.42 -4.50
N LYS A 269 10.46 18.17 -5.53
CA LYS A 269 11.18 19.43 -5.32
C LYS A 269 10.37 20.39 -4.45
N GLY A 270 10.99 20.90 -3.39
CA GLY A 270 10.35 21.78 -2.40
C GLY A 270 9.58 21.05 -1.29
N THR A 271 9.57 19.71 -1.26
CA THR A 271 8.98 18.92 -0.17
C THR A 271 10.05 18.45 0.82
N ALA A 272 9.62 18.05 2.04
CA ALA A 272 10.52 17.51 3.06
C ALA A 272 11.28 16.24 2.62
N GLU A 273 10.79 15.54 1.59
CA GLU A 273 11.35 14.29 1.09
C GLU A 273 12.42 14.48 0.00
N GLU A 274 12.53 15.67 -0.61
CA GLU A 274 13.45 15.94 -1.74
C GLU A 274 14.88 15.48 -1.44
N LYS A 275 15.43 15.92 -0.31
CA LYS A 275 16.81 15.65 0.07
C LYS A 275 17.07 14.17 0.42
N ALA A 276 16.07 13.47 0.95
CA ALA A 276 16.16 12.05 1.24
C ALA A 276 16.20 11.24 -0.08
N ARG A 277 15.31 11.56 -1.02
CA ARG A 277 15.21 10.91 -2.34
C ARG A 277 16.48 11.07 -3.16
N VAL A 278 17.01 12.29 -3.23
CA VAL A 278 18.25 12.58 -3.97
C VAL A 278 19.42 11.79 -3.40
N ARG A 279 19.57 11.74 -2.06
CA ARG A 279 20.64 10.95 -1.42
C ARG A 279 20.51 9.45 -1.61
N PHE A 280 19.28 8.94 -1.62
CA PHE A 280 19.04 7.52 -1.89
C PHE A 280 19.52 7.16 -3.31
N VAL A 281 19.18 7.98 -4.31
CA VAL A 281 19.60 7.77 -5.70
C VAL A 281 21.12 7.92 -5.86
N GLU A 282 21.74 8.90 -5.19
CA GLU A 282 23.21 9.02 -5.12
C GLU A 282 23.86 7.78 -4.48
N GLY A 283 23.21 7.18 -3.48
CA GLY A 283 23.62 5.92 -2.85
C GLY A 283 23.56 4.75 -3.83
N LEU A 284 22.50 4.66 -4.65
CA LEU A 284 22.38 3.66 -5.70
C LEU A 284 23.47 3.82 -6.78
N ALA A 285 23.80 5.06 -7.16
CA ALA A 285 24.90 5.33 -8.09
C ALA A 285 26.25 4.82 -7.56
N LYS A 286 26.55 5.08 -6.29
CA LYS A 286 27.77 4.56 -5.63
C LYS A 286 27.78 3.03 -5.54
N LEU A 287 26.62 2.41 -5.30
CA LEU A 287 26.49 0.95 -5.26
C LEU A 287 26.76 0.35 -6.64
N ALA A 288 26.20 0.94 -7.70
CA ALA A 288 26.44 0.53 -9.08
C ALA A 288 27.93 0.64 -9.46
N GLU A 289 28.59 1.74 -9.12
CA GLU A 289 30.04 1.92 -9.33
C GLU A 289 30.88 0.91 -8.53
N ALA A 290 30.49 0.63 -7.29
CA ALA A 290 31.19 -0.33 -6.44
C ALA A 290 31.09 -1.76 -7.00
N ARG A 291 29.90 -2.15 -7.48
CA ARG A 291 29.66 -3.45 -8.14
C ARG A 291 30.43 -3.58 -9.44
N LEU A 292 30.47 -2.53 -10.26
CA LEU A 292 31.29 -2.51 -11.48
C LEU A 292 32.78 -2.74 -11.16
N ARG A 293 33.31 -2.02 -10.15
CA ARG A 293 34.72 -2.21 -9.71
C ARG A 293 35.00 -3.61 -9.16
N GLU A 294 34.03 -4.27 -8.56
CA GLU A 294 34.17 -5.64 -8.06
C GLU A 294 34.21 -6.63 -9.23
N LEU A 295 33.29 -6.49 -10.19
CA LEU A 295 33.22 -7.32 -11.39
C LEU A 295 34.47 -7.17 -12.27
N ASP A 296 34.99 -5.95 -12.43
CA ASP A 296 36.27 -5.71 -13.13
C ASP A 296 37.47 -6.35 -12.42
N ARG A 297 37.47 -6.39 -11.07
CA ARG A 297 38.51 -7.08 -10.29
C ARG A 297 38.41 -8.59 -10.46
N GLU A 298 37.20 -9.16 -10.41
CA GLU A 298 36.98 -10.59 -10.63
C GLU A 298 37.41 -11.02 -12.04
N LEU A 299 37.02 -10.27 -13.08
CA LEU A 299 37.46 -10.52 -14.45
C LEU A 299 38.98 -10.39 -14.62
N SER A 300 39.61 -9.49 -13.87
CA SER A 300 41.07 -9.34 -13.86
C SER A 300 41.75 -10.51 -13.15
N ASP A 301 41.26 -10.93 -11.99
CA ASP A 301 41.78 -12.06 -11.22
C ASP A 301 41.61 -13.40 -11.94
N GLU A 302 40.50 -13.60 -12.66
CA GLU A 302 40.30 -14.74 -13.54
C GLU A 302 41.29 -14.75 -14.72
N ARG A 303 41.60 -13.58 -15.29
CA ARG A 303 42.68 -13.45 -16.29
C ARG A 303 44.05 -13.75 -15.71
N TYR A 304 44.36 -13.30 -14.49
CA TYR A 304 45.64 -13.62 -13.83
C TYR A 304 45.76 -15.11 -13.44
N ARG A 305 44.66 -15.76 -13.04
CA ARG A 305 44.63 -17.21 -12.76
C ARG A 305 44.72 -18.07 -14.01
N SER A 306 44.16 -17.61 -15.14
CA SER A 306 44.23 -18.31 -16.43
C SER A 306 45.51 -18.02 -17.22
N ALA A 307 46.22 -16.93 -16.94
CA ALA A 307 47.46 -16.53 -17.61
C ALA A 307 48.76 -17.04 -16.94
N SER A 308 48.70 -17.83 -15.86
CA SER A 308 49.90 -18.41 -15.23
C SER A 308 50.44 -19.59 -16.07
N PRO A 309 51.59 -19.47 -16.75
CA PRO A 309 52.22 -20.60 -17.43
C PRO A 309 52.98 -21.40 -16.38
N ARG A 310 52.62 -22.66 -16.21
CA ARG A 310 53.46 -23.67 -15.54
C ARG A 310 54.89 -23.58 -16.07
N LYS A 311 55.82 -23.04 -15.28
CA LYS A 311 57.26 -23.23 -15.45
C LYS A 311 57.89 -23.50 -14.10
N GLY A 312 58.36 -24.72 -13.91
CA GLY A 312 59.20 -25.11 -12.78
C GLY A 312 58.94 -26.54 -12.30
N LEU A 313 59.45 -27.53 -13.04
CA LEU A 313 59.73 -28.86 -12.49
C LEU A 313 61.22 -29.16 -12.68
N GLN A 314 61.76 -29.85 -11.68
CA GLN A 314 63.14 -30.28 -11.42
C GLN A 314 63.99 -29.25 -10.68
N SER A 315 64.83 -29.56 -9.69
CA SER A 315 65.12 -30.74 -8.85
C SER A 315 66.42 -30.36 -8.12
N SER A 316 66.52 -30.47 -6.79
CA SER A 316 67.73 -30.96 -6.07
C SER A 316 67.65 -30.74 -4.55
N ARG A 317 67.43 -31.85 -3.83
CA ARG A 317 68.28 -32.42 -2.76
C ARG A 317 68.71 -31.55 -1.54
N THR A 318 68.24 -32.01 -0.34
CA THR A 318 68.89 -32.05 1.01
C THR A 318 69.26 -30.71 1.68
N VAL A 319 69.14 -30.43 3.00
CA VAL A 319 68.96 -31.21 4.25
C VAL A 319 68.80 -30.20 5.44
N HIS A 320 68.09 -30.59 6.52
CA HIS A 320 68.10 -30.06 7.93
C HIS A 320 67.72 -28.57 8.19
N THR A 321 67.01 -28.13 9.25
CA THR A 321 66.71 -28.61 10.62
C THR A 321 65.43 -27.95 11.19
N GLU A 322 64.70 -28.73 11.99
CA GLU A 322 64.05 -28.42 13.28
C GLU A 322 62.95 -27.33 13.48
N LYS A 323 61.87 -27.84 14.12
CA LYS A 323 61.09 -27.29 15.26
C LYS A 323 59.92 -26.37 14.97
N GLY A 324 58.71 -26.94 15.14
CA GLY A 324 57.47 -26.20 15.33
C GLY A 324 56.24 -27.11 15.36
N LYS A 325 56.18 -28.04 16.32
CA LYS A 325 55.08 -28.99 16.53
C LYS A 325 53.73 -28.28 16.72
N GLY A 326 52.76 -28.60 15.87
CA GLY A 326 51.35 -28.23 16.03
C GLY A 326 50.63 -29.23 16.93
N PHE A 327 50.02 -28.70 17.99
CA PHE A 327 49.23 -29.33 19.06
C PHE A 327 48.26 -30.46 18.64
N LEU A 328 47.80 -30.48 17.39
CA LEU A 328 46.86 -31.47 16.87
C LEU A 328 47.46 -32.87 16.70
N ASP A 329 48.77 -32.99 16.46
CA ASP A 329 49.44 -34.28 16.28
C ASP A 329 49.56 -35.07 17.61
N GLY A 330 49.60 -34.35 18.74
CA GLY A 330 49.60 -34.95 20.08
C GLY A 330 48.25 -35.53 20.51
N LEU A 331 47.15 -35.07 19.92
CA LEU A 331 45.80 -35.58 20.22
C LEU A 331 45.52 -36.91 19.52
N LEU A 332 46.07 -37.11 18.32
CA LEU A 332 45.93 -38.37 17.58
C LEU A 332 46.73 -39.50 18.24
N GLN A 333 47.83 -39.19 18.93
CA GLN A 333 48.68 -40.20 19.55
C GLN A 333 48.12 -40.74 20.88
N ILE A 334 47.24 -40.01 21.57
CA ILE A 334 46.57 -40.49 22.81
C ILE A 334 45.40 -41.44 22.49
N GLN A 335 44.80 -41.34 21.30
CA GLN A 335 43.74 -42.27 20.89
C GLN A 335 44.25 -43.65 20.44
N GLN A 336 45.56 -43.82 20.22
CA GLN A 336 46.13 -45.11 19.79
C GLN A 336 46.83 -45.89 20.91
N SER A 337 46.88 -45.39 22.15
CA SER A 337 47.38 -46.16 23.30
C SER A 337 46.25 -46.60 24.24
N LYS A 338 45.48 -47.58 23.80
CA LYS A 338 44.77 -48.52 24.67
C LYS A 338 44.51 -49.83 23.94
#